data_AF-A0A972Q420-F1
#
_entry.id   AF-A0A972Q420-F1
#
_cell.length_a   1.000
_cell.length_b   1.000
_cell.length_c   1.000
_cell.angle_alpha   90.00
_cell.angle_beta   90.00
_cell.angle_gamma   90.00
#
_symmetry.space_group_name_H-M   'P 1'
#
loop_
_entity.id
_entity.type
_entity.pdbx_description
1 polymer ?
#
loop_
_entity_poly.entity_id
_entity_poly.type
_entity_poly.pdbx_seq_one_letter_code
_entity_poly.pdbx_strand_id
1 'polypeptide(L)'
;MARSKRYLWFMVSILVGLAFGVIYGWVINPVQYVDTPPSNLRADYKADYALMVAEIYAADGDLTLASYRLTRLGDETPLRSVQQAIITGQQLGYSEYDIGLLGKLAEALQALTPTPGGTP
;
A
#
# COMPACT_ATOMS: atom_id res chain seq x y z
N MET A 1 60.48 -21.44 6.48
CA MET A 1 59.33 -21.24 5.56
C MET A 1 58.10 -22.13 5.84
N ALA A 2 57.94 -22.71 7.05
CA ALA A 2 56.80 -23.60 7.35
C ALA A 2 55.61 -22.92 8.06
N ARG A 3 55.84 -21.76 8.72
CA ARG A 3 54.78 -21.03 9.44
C ARG A 3 53.80 -20.33 8.49
N SER A 4 54.30 -19.70 7.43
CA SER A 4 53.47 -18.97 6.45
C SER A 4 52.49 -19.88 5.72
N LYS A 5 52.87 -21.13 5.43
CA LYS A 5 51.99 -22.12 4.78
C LYS A 5 50.78 -22.49 5.66
N ARG A 6 50.94 -22.50 6.99
CA ARG A 6 49.86 -22.73 7.96
C ARG A 6 48.88 -21.56 8.00
N TYR A 7 49.38 -20.32 8.06
CA TYR A 7 48.53 -19.12 8.00
C TYR A 7 47.81 -18.99 6.67
N LEU A 8 48.47 -19.37 5.56
CA LEU A 8 47.85 -19.40 4.24
C LEU A 8 46.69 -20.40 4.19
N TRP A 9 46.89 -21.60 4.72
CA TRP A 9 45.81 -22.61 4.81
C TRP A 9 44.64 -22.14 5.69
N PHE A 10 44.94 -21.50 6.82
CA PHE A 10 43.91 -20.94 7.70
C PHE A 10 43.08 -19.85 7.00
N MET A 11 43.74 -18.95 6.26
CA MET A 11 43.07 -17.90 5.51
C MET A 11 42.21 -18.46 4.36
N VAL A 12 42.68 -19.51 3.68
CA VAL A 12 41.90 -20.21 2.66
C VAL A 12 40.64 -20.83 3.25
N SER A 13 40.72 -21.49 4.41
CA SER A 13 39.52 -22.06 5.06
C SER A 13 38.46 -21.02 5.45
N ILE A 14 38.87 -19.82 5.89
CA ILE A 14 37.94 -18.72 6.19
C ILE A 14 37.29 -18.19 4.92
N LEU A 15 38.08 -17.97 3.86
CA LEU A 15 37.57 -17.50 2.57
C LEU A 15 36.55 -18.48 1.98
N VAL A 16 36.82 -19.78 2.10
CA VAL A 16 35.90 -20.83 1.64
C VAL A 16 34.60 -20.78 2.45
N GLY A 17 34.66 -20.71 3.79
CA GLY A 17 33.46 -20.59 4.62
C GLY A 17 32.64 -19.33 4.34
N LEU A 18 33.30 -18.20 4.12
CA LEU A 18 32.64 -16.94 3.75
C LEU A 18 31.96 -17.04 2.39
N ALA A 19 32.66 -17.59 1.39
CA ALA A 19 32.10 -17.79 0.06
C ALA A 19 30.85 -18.67 0.10
N PHE A 20 30.89 -19.78 0.85
CA PHE A 20 29.71 -20.64 1.03
C PHE A 20 28.58 -19.92 1.77
N GLY A 21 28.87 -19.16 2.84
CA GLY A 21 27.85 -18.40 3.57
C GLY A 21 27.16 -17.33 2.71
N VAL A 22 27.93 -16.62 1.87
CA VAL A 22 27.40 -15.62 0.93
C VAL A 22 26.56 -16.30 -0.16
N ILE A 23 27.05 -17.36 -0.77
CA ILE A 23 26.30 -18.11 -1.79
C ILE A 23 24.99 -18.65 -1.22
N TYR A 24 25.04 -19.24 -0.02
CA TYR A 24 23.84 -19.75 0.64
C TYR A 24 22.85 -18.62 0.99
N GLY A 25 23.35 -17.52 1.54
CA GLY A 25 22.55 -16.34 1.89
C GLY A 25 21.93 -15.62 0.70
N TRP A 26 22.51 -15.69 -0.49
CA TRP A 26 21.97 -15.05 -1.69
C TRP A 26 21.14 -15.98 -2.59
N VAL A 27 21.48 -17.27 -2.68
CA VAL A 27 20.81 -18.20 -3.62
C VAL A 27 19.57 -18.84 -3.00
N ILE A 28 19.59 -19.16 -1.70
CA ILE A 28 18.48 -19.91 -1.06
C ILE A 28 17.45 -18.97 -0.43
N ASN A 29 17.88 -17.81 0.05
CA ASN A 29 16.98 -16.77 0.54
C ASN A 29 17.48 -15.40 0.07
N PRO A 30 17.34 -15.07 -1.23
CA PRO A 30 17.73 -13.77 -1.72
C PRO A 30 17.06 -12.73 -0.84
N VAL A 31 17.86 -11.84 -0.24
CA VAL A 31 17.37 -10.71 0.52
C VAL A 31 16.46 -9.95 -0.43
N GLN A 32 15.15 -10.13 -0.28
CA GLN A 32 14.20 -9.28 -0.98
C GLN A 32 14.33 -7.93 -0.31
N TYR A 33 15.26 -7.13 -0.80
CA TYR A 33 15.06 -5.70 -0.83
C TYR A 33 13.77 -5.54 -1.61
N VAL A 34 12.67 -5.45 -0.86
CA VAL A 34 11.41 -5.00 -1.41
C VAL A 34 11.67 -3.55 -1.74
N ASP A 35 12.25 -3.33 -2.93
CA ASP A 35 12.21 -2.09 -3.65
C ASP A 35 10.74 -1.73 -3.71
N THR A 36 10.23 -0.95 -2.75
CA THR A 36 8.84 -0.51 -2.69
C THR A 36 8.67 0.50 -3.82
N PRO A 37 8.15 0.12 -4.99
CA PRO A 37 8.04 1.04 -6.10
C PRO A 37 6.88 1.99 -5.75
N PRO A 38 6.89 3.25 -6.21
CA PRO A 38 5.79 4.20 -5.99
C PRO A 38 4.44 3.75 -6.56
N SER A 39 4.42 2.67 -7.38
CA SER A 39 3.21 2.00 -7.87
C SER A 39 2.57 1.06 -6.82
N ASN A 40 3.29 0.73 -5.73
CA ASN A 40 2.76 0.19 -4.49
C ASN A 40 2.50 1.33 -3.49
N LEU A 41 1.74 2.35 -3.89
CA LEU A 41 0.98 3.07 -2.88
C LEU A 41 0.05 2.01 -2.26
N ARG A 42 0.48 1.41 -1.15
CA ARG A 42 -0.24 0.36 -0.44
C ARG A 42 -1.69 0.85 -0.30
N ALA A 43 -2.64 -0.08 -0.43
CA ALA A 43 -4.06 0.28 -0.35
C ALA A 43 -4.38 1.07 0.94
N ASP A 44 -3.54 0.94 1.98
CA ASP A 44 -3.58 1.76 3.20
C ASP A 44 -3.48 3.27 2.91
N TYR A 45 -2.52 3.77 2.13
CA TYR A 45 -2.37 5.19 1.83
C TYR A 45 -3.51 5.73 0.97
N LYS A 46 -4.04 4.90 0.06
CA LYS A 46 -5.24 5.25 -0.69
C LYS A 46 -6.46 5.33 0.23
N ALA A 47 -6.56 4.41 1.19
CA ALA A 47 -7.61 4.42 2.19
C ALA A 47 -7.48 5.62 3.14
N ASP A 48 -6.28 5.95 3.60
CA ASP A 48 -5.99 7.11 4.44
C ASP A 48 -6.34 8.41 3.70
N TYR A 49 -5.98 8.51 2.42
CA TYR A 49 -6.32 9.69 1.61
C TYR A 49 -7.83 9.81 1.36
N ALA A 50 -8.51 8.70 1.05
CA ALA A 50 -9.96 8.69 0.94
C ALA A 50 -10.65 9.06 2.26
N LEU A 51 -10.09 8.61 3.39
CA LEU A 51 -10.59 8.96 4.74
C LEU A 51 -10.43 10.45 5.01
N MET A 52 -9.26 11.04 4.73
CA MET A 52 -9.07 12.50 4.84
C MET A 52 -10.09 13.27 3.99
N VAL A 53 -10.38 12.80 2.77
CA VAL A 53 -11.41 13.44 1.94
C VAL A 53 -12.80 13.28 2.55
N ALA A 54 -13.11 12.13 3.16
CA ALA A 54 -14.38 11.89 3.86
C ALA A 54 -14.54 12.74 5.12
N GLU A 55 -13.48 12.96 5.88
CA GLU A 55 -13.46 13.86 7.03
C GLU A 55 -13.73 15.30 6.60
N ILE A 56 -13.05 15.78 5.56
CA ILE A 56 -13.28 17.14 5.07
C ILE A 56 -14.68 17.28 4.48
N TYR A 57 -15.19 16.26 3.77
CA TYR A 57 -16.57 16.25 3.30
C TYR A 57 -17.58 16.31 4.46
N ALA A 58 -17.32 15.59 5.56
CA ALA A 58 -18.18 15.64 6.73
C ALA A 58 -18.17 17.00 7.44
N ALA A 59 -17.09 17.77 7.32
CA ALA A 59 -16.98 19.12 7.85
C ALA A 59 -17.60 20.19 6.92
N ASP A 60 -17.27 20.16 5.63
CA ASP A 60 -17.62 21.21 4.67
C ASP A 60 -18.92 20.91 3.88
N GLY A 61 -19.31 19.64 3.76
CA GLY A 61 -20.47 19.18 2.99
C GLY A 61 -20.32 19.30 1.46
N ASP A 62 -19.15 19.72 0.95
CA ASP A 62 -18.92 19.94 -0.47
C ASP A 62 -18.54 18.64 -1.19
N LEU A 63 -19.56 18.00 -1.77
CA LEU A 63 -19.42 16.75 -2.50
C LEU A 63 -18.69 16.92 -3.85
N THR A 64 -18.83 18.07 -4.50
CA THR A 64 -18.15 18.36 -5.76
C THR A 64 -16.64 18.44 -5.52
N LEU A 65 -16.23 19.13 -4.47
CA LEU A 65 -14.82 19.22 -4.08
C LEU A 65 -14.27 17.88 -3.60
N ALA A 66 -15.06 17.10 -2.86
CA ALA A 66 -14.68 15.75 -2.43
C ALA A 66 -14.44 14.82 -3.64
N SER A 67 -15.36 14.79 -4.62
CA SER A 67 -15.20 13.97 -5.82
C SER A 67 -13.96 14.37 -6.64
N TYR A 68 -13.69 15.67 -6.78
CA TYR A 68 -12.49 16.18 -7.46
C TYR A 68 -11.18 15.82 -6.74
N ARG A 69 -11.18 15.76 -5.42
CA ARG A 69 -10.01 15.27 -4.66
C ARG A 69 -9.83 13.77 -4.88
N LEU A 70 -10.92 13.00 -4.89
CA LEU A 70 -10.86 11.56 -5.13
C LEU A 70 -10.38 11.18 -6.53
N THR A 71 -10.60 11.99 -7.56
CA THR A 71 -10.03 11.73 -8.89
C THR A 71 -8.49 11.76 -8.90
N ARG A 72 -7.84 12.26 -7.85
CA ARG A 72 -6.39 12.24 -7.71
C ARG A 72 -5.83 10.86 -7.31
N LEU A 73 -6.67 9.92 -6.85
CA LEU A 73 -6.22 8.55 -6.51
C LEU A 73 -5.96 7.68 -7.75
N GLY A 74 -6.30 8.15 -8.96
CA GLY A 74 -5.99 7.50 -10.23
C GLY A 74 -7.23 7.28 -11.11
N ASP A 75 -7.20 6.20 -11.90
CA ASP A 75 -8.17 5.93 -12.98
C ASP A 75 -9.48 5.29 -12.51
N GLU A 76 -9.69 5.16 -11.21
CA GLU A 76 -10.93 4.62 -10.65
C GLU A 76 -11.98 5.72 -10.46
N THR A 77 -13.26 5.35 -10.55
CA THR A 77 -14.33 6.30 -10.22
C THR A 77 -14.21 6.71 -8.75
N PRO A 78 -14.53 7.97 -8.39
CA PRO A 78 -14.50 8.43 -7.00
C PRO A 78 -15.24 7.47 -6.04
N LEU A 79 -16.38 6.93 -6.48
CA LEU A 79 -17.15 5.94 -5.73
C LEU A 79 -16.35 4.66 -5.47
N ARG A 80 -15.68 4.12 -6.50
CA ARG A 80 -14.90 2.89 -6.38
C ARG A 80 -13.68 3.08 -5.48
N SER A 81 -13.03 4.24 -5.53
CA SER A 81 -11.93 4.58 -4.63
C SER A 81 -12.36 4.58 -3.16
N VAL A 82 -13.54 5.13 -2.84
CA VAL A 82 -14.07 5.12 -1.47
C VAL A 82 -14.51 3.72 -1.04
N GLN A 83 -15.14 2.95 -1.92
CA GLN A 83 -15.51 1.55 -1.63
C GLN A 83 -14.27 0.70 -1.32
N GLN A 84 -13.20 0.87 -2.10
CA GLN A 84 -11.94 0.19 -1.85
C GLN A 84 -11.31 0.63 -0.52
N ALA A 85 -11.40 1.92 -0.19
CA ALA A 85 -10.96 2.46 1.10
C ALA A 85 -11.72 1.86 2.29
N ILE A 86 -13.03 1.60 2.17
CA ILE A 86 -13.81 0.93 3.23
C ILE A 86 -13.29 -0.49 3.47
N ILE A 87 -13.12 -1.27 2.39
CA ILE A 87 -12.63 -2.66 2.49
C ILE A 87 -11.24 -2.68 3.12
N THR A 88 -10.36 -1.80 2.66
CA THR A 88 -9.00 -1.72 3.20
C THR A 88 -8.97 -1.19 4.63
N GLY A 89 -9.79 -0.18 4.97
CA GLY A 89 -9.92 0.33 6.34
C GLY A 89 -10.37 -0.74 7.32
N GLN A 90 -11.31 -1.62 6.93
CA GLN A 90 -11.73 -2.77 7.75
C GLN A 90 -10.57 -3.76 7.98
N GLN A 91 -9.76 -4.04 6.95
CA GLN A 91 -8.60 -4.93 7.08
C GLN A 91 -7.50 -4.33 7.96
N LEU A 92 -7.38 -3.00 7.99
CA LEU A 92 -6.42 -2.26 8.79
C LEU A 92 -6.91 -1.94 10.21
N GLY A 93 -8.18 -2.19 10.52
CA GLY A 93 -8.77 -1.95 11.83
C GLY A 93 -9.13 -0.48 12.11
N TYR A 94 -9.58 0.25 11.08
CA TYR A 94 -10.14 1.60 11.27
C TYR A 94 -11.32 1.60 12.24
N SER A 95 -11.56 2.74 12.88
CA SER A 95 -12.68 2.86 13.81
C SER A 95 -14.02 2.82 13.09
N GLU A 96 -15.08 2.36 13.78
CA GLU A 96 -16.45 2.40 13.26
C GLU A 96 -16.88 3.81 12.83
N TYR A 97 -16.33 4.83 13.48
CA TYR A 97 -16.55 6.22 13.11
C TYR A 97 -15.97 6.55 11.73
N ASP A 98 -14.71 6.18 11.50
CA ASP A 98 -13.99 6.44 10.23
C ASP A 98 -14.63 5.67 9.07
N ILE A 99 -15.01 4.40 9.31
CA ILE A 99 -15.78 3.61 8.35
C ILE A 99 -17.14 4.26 8.06
N GLY A 100 -17.79 4.83 9.08
CA GLY A 100 -19.02 5.58 8.93
C GLY A 100 -18.86 6.86 8.08
N LEU A 101 -17.74 7.58 8.21
CA LEU A 101 -17.42 8.75 7.38
C LEU A 101 -17.24 8.36 5.91
N LEU A 102 -16.45 7.31 5.66
CA LEU A 102 -16.26 6.76 4.31
C LEU A 102 -17.59 6.27 3.72
N GLY A 103 -18.44 5.63 4.51
CA GLY A 103 -19.76 5.17 4.09
C GLY A 103 -20.68 6.31 3.65
N LYS A 104 -20.74 7.40 4.43
CA LYS A 104 -21.51 8.61 4.07
C LYS A 104 -21.02 9.25 2.77
N LEU A 105 -19.70 9.30 2.57
CA LEU A 105 -19.12 9.81 1.33
C LEU A 105 -19.47 8.89 0.14
N ALA A 106 -19.40 7.57 0.31
CA ALA A 106 -19.77 6.60 -0.73
C ALA A 106 -21.25 6.73 -1.12
N GLU A 107 -22.15 6.85 -0.15
CA GLU A 107 -23.59 7.03 -0.39
C GLU A 107 -23.86 8.32 -1.17
N ALA A 108 -23.23 9.43 -0.78
CA ALA A 108 -23.35 10.70 -1.46
C ALA A 108 -22.83 10.64 -2.91
N LEU A 109 -21.69 9.99 -3.14
CA LEU A 109 -21.15 9.76 -4.48
C LEU A 109 -22.04 8.84 -5.32
N GLN A 110 -22.68 7.85 -4.71
CA GLN A 110 -23.59 6.95 -5.40
C GLN A 110 -24.84 7.69 -5.90
N ALA A 111 -25.36 8.66 -5.13
CA ALA A 111 -26.46 9.52 -5.55
C ALA A 111 -26.09 10.45 -6.75
N LEU A 112 -24.81 10.77 -6.92
CA LEU A 112 -24.30 11.56 -8.06
C LEU A 112 -24.12 10.75 -9.36
N THR A 113 -23.90 9.44 -9.25
CA THR A 113 -23.85 8.53 -10.40
C THR A 113 -25.23 7.91 -10.61
N PRO A 114 -26.11 8.50 -11.46
CA PRO A 114 -27.33 7.81 -11.84
C PRO A 114 -26.96 6.47 -12.49
N THR A 115 -27.52 5.38 -11.96
CA THR A 115 -27.41 4.04 -12.52
C THR A 115 -27.69 4.10 -14.03
N PRO A 116 -26.75 3.72 -14.92
CA PRO A 116 -27.08 3.51 -16.33
C PRO A 116 -27.94 2.25 -16.41
N GLY A 117 -29.26 2.41 -16.27
CA GLY A 117 -30.21 1.28 -16.25
C GLY A 117 -31.63 1.60 -15.81
N GLY A 118 -31.92 2.81 -15.32
CA GLY A 118 -33.31 3.24 -15.05
C GLY A 118 -33.89 4.01 -16.23
N THR A 119 -34.37 3.32 -17.26
CA THR A 119 -35.28 3.94 -18.25
C THR A 119 -36.68 4.10 -17.64
N PRO A 120 -37.39 5.21 -17.92
CA PRO A 120 -38.78 5.44 -17.50
C PRO A 120 -39.76 4.45 -18.13
#